data_AF-G5F296-F1
#
_entry.id   AF-G5F296-F1
#
_cell.length_a   1.000
_cell.length_b   1.000
_cell.length_c   1.000
_cell.angle_alpha   90.00
_cell.angle_beta   90.00
_cell.angle_gamma   90.00
#
_symmetry.space_group_name_H-M   'P 1'
#
loop_
_entity.id
_entity.type
_entity.pdbx_description
1 polymer ?
#
loop_
_entity_poly.entity_id
_entity_poly.type
_entity_poly.pdbx_seq_one_letter_code
_entity_poly.pdbx_strand_id
1 'polypeptide(L)'
;MDPVQESDAKVLWHDVLGLLASKSVAPAALAMLRSCDATAFDGSELHIATSMGFAQRKIVQQTPLIEECLEQAAFQHVSLVVELLQESAPAAIQTNATVTPDELSGLAGSSGEPVAAQGQDEGWQKAQRSQGRRRNNSFQNDTSVLDSKLTFDRFVAGEENMLAYEAAKQVANGENKSYNPLFVYGKSGLGKTHLLRAIQNYIVRNDPSRLCIYRTAGEFIEEYRIGWNDDKLDARSALTERYQGVDVLIIDDVQNMMTAAGTIKFFFETFNALMDRGKQIVCAADRSPSQLGMGDSKFDERETSRMDSGVTVSVQVPDYELKLSLINTFYERMRQDAAVEHVPDLGGNIPEDMRKYMAERAGTNIRIIEGFVHTCLLYAFRKERKGEALTREDIARLAAAKWPTGQRVVTVEQIQKAVESYYDVAHNDLIGSKRNKELMEPRHVAIWMTRELTDNTLADIGKRFGGRSHATVKHSIAWVDRTKKEDRLFLDRIQTLHDGICDGG
;
A
#
# COMPACT_ATOMS: atom_id res chain seq x y z
N MET A 1 5.99 16.37 39.39
CA MET A 1 4.86 15.44 39.59
C MET A 1 5.28 14.43 40.63
N ASP A 2 4.38 14.07 41.55
CA ASP A 2 4.66 13.12 42.63
C ASP A 2 4.72 11.69 42.07
N PRO A 3 5.79 10.90 42.32
CA PRO A 3 5.94 9.55 41.76
C PRO A 3 4.86 8.55 42.22
N VAL A 4 4.13 8.89 43.29
CA VAL A 4 2.98 8.11 43.78
C VAL A 4 1.76 8.27 42.85
N GLN A 5 1.50 9.48 42.34
CA GLN A 5 0.37 9.77 41.45
C GLN A 5 0.50 9.10 40.07
N GLU A 6 1.73 8.98 39.56
CA GLU A 6 2.01 8.30 38.29
C GLU A 6 1.81 6.78 38.40
N SER A 7 2.05 6.20 39.59
CA SER A 7 1.79 4.79 39.88
C SER A 7 0.29 4.48 39.91
N ASP A 8 -0.50 5.32 40.58
CA ASP A 8 -1.95 5.14 40.71
C ASP A 8 -2.67 5.30 39.36
N ALA A 9 -2.22 6.25 38.52
CA ALA A 9 -2.74 6.43 37.16
C ALA A 9 -2.57 5.19 36.28
N LYS A 10 -1.40 4.54 36.36
CA LYS A 10 -1.10 3.32 35.57
C LYS A 10 -1.92 2.12 36.04
N VAL A 11 -2.13 1.97 37.34
CA VAL A 11 -2.97 0.90 37.90
C VAL A 11 -4.42 1.09 37.47
N LEU A 12 -4.97 2.29 37.65
CA LEU A 12 -6.35 2.60 37.26
C LEU A 12 -6.57 2.38 35.76
N TRP A 13 -5.62 2.80 34.92
CA TRP A 13 -5.70 2.60 33.47
C TRP A 13 -5.66 1.11 33.08
N HIS A 14 -4.85 0.30 33.77
CA HIS A 14 -4.81 -1.14 33.53
C HIS A 14 -6.16 -1.82 33.80
N ASP A 15 -6.82 -1.44 34.90
CA ASP A 15 -8.13 -2.00 35.27
C ASP A 15 -9.21 -1.60 34.26
N VAL A 16 -9.20 -0.35 33.78
CA VAL A 16 -10.09 0.13 32.71
C VAL A 16 -9.90 -0.66 31.41
N LEU A 17 -8.65 -0.95 31.01
CA LEU A 17 -8.36 -1.77 29.84
C LEU A 17 -8.89 -3.21 29.99
N GLY A 18 -8.88 -3.74 31.22
CA GLY A 18 -9.49 -5.04 31.56
C GLY A 18 -11.01 -5.02 31.42
N LEU A 19 -11.67 -3.98 31.95
CA LEU A 19 -13.12 -3.80 31.83
C LEU A 19 -13.56 -3.62 30.37
N LEU A 20 -12.83 -2.83 29.59
CA LEU A 20 -13.11 -2.64 28.15
C LEU A 20 -12.96 -3.94 27.36
N ALA A 21 -12.01 -4.81 27.72
CA ALA A 21 -11.87 -6.12 27.09
C ALA A 21 -13.09 -7.02 27.34
N SER A 22 -13.75 -6.89 28.50
CA SER A 22 -14.97 -7.64 28.83
C SER A 22 -16.22 -7.13 28.10
N LYS A 23 -16.22 -5.88 27.63
CA LYS A 23 -17.34 -5.22 26.95
C LYS A 23 -17.34 -5.36 25.41
N SER A 24 -16.68 -6.39 24.87
CA SER A 24 -16.61 -6.70 23.42
C SER A 24 -16.04 -5.58 22.54
N VAL A 25 -15.12 -4.77 23.07
CA VAL A 25 -14.38 -3.79 22.26
C VAL A 25 -13.50 -4.52 21.24
N ALA A 26 -13.47 -4.03 20.00
CA ALA A 26 -12.69 -4.66 18.93
C ALA A 26 -11.21 -4.81 19.33
N PRO A 27 -10.55 -5.97 19.05
CA PRO A 27 -9.16 -6.23 19.46
C PRO A 27 -8.16 -5.15 19.03
N ALA A 28 -8.37 -4.56 17.84
CA ALA A 28 -7.54 -3.47 17.33
C ALA A 28 -7.69 -2.16 18.14
N ALA A 29 -8.89 -1.87 18.64
CA ALA A 29 -9.12 -0.70 19.50
C ALA A 29 -8.50 -0.91 20.90
N LEU A 30 -8.58 -2.13 21.45
CA LEU A 30 -7.89 -2.45 22.71
C LEU A 30 -6.37 -2.39 22.59
N ALA A 31 -5.80 -2.86 21.47
CA ALA A 31 -4.37 -2.76 21.21
C ALA A 31 -3.89 -1.29 21.13
N MET A 32 -4.69 -0.41 20.52
CA MET A 32 -4.44 1.04 20.48
C MET A 32 -4.53 1.68 21.89
N LEU A 33 -5.53 1.31 22.69
CA LEU A 33 -5.66 1.87 24.05
C LEU A 33 -4.51 1.42 24.97
N ARG A 34 -4.00 0.20 24.76
CA ARG A 34 -2.80 -0.32 25.46
C ARG A 34 -1.51 0.42 25.10
N SER A 35 -1.45 1.09 23.96
CA SER A 35 -0.28 1.90 23.56
C SER A 35 -0.38 3.36 24.02
N CYS A 36 -1.34 3.69 24.89
CA CYS A 36 -1.47 5.01 25.50
C CYS A 36 -0.95 4.96 26.93
N ASP A 37 -0.24 6.01 27.34
CA ASP A 37 0.44 6.09 28.64
C ASP A 37 -0.39 6.92 29.61
N ALA A 38 -0.78 6.34 30.74
CA ALA A 38 -1.40 7.11 31.82
C ALA A 38 -0.32 7.90 32.57
N THR A 39 -0.44 9.23 32.58
CA THR A 39 0.61 10.14 33.06
C THR A 39 0.32 10.73 34.43
N ALA A 40 -0.95 10.95 34.78
CA ALA A 40 -1.33 11.49 36.08
C ALA A 40 -2.77 11.13 36.45
N PHE A 41 -3.04 11.01 37.75
CA PHE A 41 -4.38 10.88 38.32
C PHE A 41 -4.46 11.69 39.61
N ASP A 42 -5.46 12.58 39.72
CA ASP A 42 -5.62 13.49 40.87
C ASP A 42 -6.81 13.14 41.78
N GLY A 43 -7.51 12.05 41.48
CA GLY A 43 -8.72 11.62 42.17
C GLY A 43 -10.01 11.93 41.39
N SER A 44 -10.00 12.93 40.52
CA SER A 44 -11.16 13.32 39.69
C SER A 44 -10.88 13.29 38.19
N GLU A 45 -9.62 13.44 37.77
CA GLU A 45 -9.21 13.46 36.38
C GLU A 45 -8.09 12.43 36.16
N LEU A 46 -8.23 11.61 35.12
CA LEU A 46 -7.17 10.73 34.63
C LEU A 46 -6.57 11.33 33.34
N HIS A 47 -5.27 11.58 33.36
CA HIS A 47 -4.51 12.07 32.21
C HIS A 47 -3.87 10.91 31.45
N ILE A 48 -4.10 10.89 30.14
CA ILE A 48 -3.52 9.92 29.23
C ILE A 48 -2.78 10.66 28.12
N ALA A 49 -1.52 10.30 27.94
CA ALA A 49 -0.69 10.76 26.84
C ALA A 49 -0.67 9.74 25.70
N THR A 50 -0.71 10.23 24.47
CA THR A 50 -0.46 9.42 23.28
C THR A 50 0.38 10.19 22.28
N SER A 51 1.27 9.51 21.57
CA SER A 51 1.97 10.06 20.40
C SER A 51 1.12 9.96 19.11
N MET A 52 0.00 9.23 19.16
CA MET A 52 -0.84 8.92 18.00
C MET A 52 -2.06 9.83 17.94
N GLY A 53 -2.13 10.73 16.96
CA GLY A 53 -3.27 11.65 16.79
C GLY A 53 -4.61 10.96 16.57
N PHE A 54 -4.62 9.75 15.97
CA PHE A 54 -5.85 8.97 15.81
C PHE A 54 -6.29 8.31 17.13
N ALA A 55 -5.35 7.90 17.99
CA ALA A 55 -5.67 7.33 19.28
C ALA A 55 -6.34 8.39 20.16
N GLN A 56 -5.82 9.63 20.16
CA GLN A 56 -6.45 10.74 20.85
C GLN A 56 -7.90 10.95 20.38
N ARG A 57 -8.13 11.07 19.06
CA ARG A 57 -9.50 11.28 18.53
C ARG A 57 -10.43 10.11 18.81
N LYS A 58 -9.92 8.88 18.79
CA LYS A 58 -10.73 7.68 19.04
C LYS A 58 -11.05 7.50 20.53
N ILE A 59 -10.12 7.85 21.42
CA ILE A 59 -10.35 7.95 22.86
C ILE A 59 -11.39 9.03 23.15
N VAL A 60 -11.29 10.19 22.49
CA VAL A 60 -12.29 11.28 22.62
C VAL A 60 -13.68 10.82 22.13
N GLN A 61 -13.77 10.10 21.01
CA GLN A 61 -15.04 9.55 20.52
C GLN A 61 -15.63 8.47 21.44
N GLN A 62 -14.79 7.71 22.14
CA GLN A 62 -15.21 6.65 23.05
C GLN A 62 -15.19 7.09 24.52
N THR A 63 -15.00 8.39 24.80
CA THR A 63 -14.90 8.94 26.15
C THR A 63 -16.07 8.51 27.05
N PRO A 64 -17.35 8.53 26.61
CA PRO A 64 -18.45 8.10 27.48
C PRO A 64 -18.32 6.65 27.97
N LEU A 65 -17.83 5.74 27.12
CA LEU A 65 -17.63 4.33 27.47
C LEU A 65 -16.41 4.15 28.39
N ILE A 66 -15.37 4.94 28.16
CA ILE A 66 -14.13 4.87 28.96
C ILE A 66 -14.37 5.47 30.34
N GLU A 67 -15.09 6.59 30.43
CA GLU A 67 -15.50 7.21 31.70
C GLU A 67 -16.47 6.31 32.49
N GLU A 68 -17.36 5.56 31.84
CA GLU A 68 -18.17 4.55 32.51
C GLU A 68 -17.30 3.44 33.14
N CYS A 69 -16.24 3.02 32.44
CA CYS A 69 -15.30 2.03 32.97
C CYS A 69 -14.41 2.62 34.08
N LEU A 70 -14.03 3.89 33.97
CA LEU A 70 -13.30 4.63 35.00
C LEU A 70 -14.13 4.77 36.27
N GLU A 71 -15.42 5.09 36.16
CA GLU A 71 -16.32 5.19 37.30
C GLU A 71 -16.50 3.85 38.02
N GLN A 72 -16.55 2.75 37.26
CA GLN A 72 -16.58 1.40 37.82
C GLN A 72 -15.26 1.01 38.51
N ALA A 73 -14.12 1.39 37.95
CA ALA A 73 -12.81 1.06 38.50
C ALA A 73 -12.45 1.93 39.72
N ALA A 74 -12.80 3.22 39.71
CA ALA A 74 -12.49 4.17 40.77
C ALA A 74 -13.58 4.30 41.85
N PHE A 75 -14.76 3.70 41.63
CA PHE A 75 -15.95 3.83 42.50
C PHE A 75 -16.42 5.28 42.73
N GLN A 76 -16.07 6.19 41.81
CA GLN A 76 -16.44 7.59 41.81
C GLN A 76 -16.35 8.15 40.39
N HIS A 77 -17.01 9.28 40.11
CA HIS A 77 -16.93 9.91 38.80
C HIS A 77 -15.50 10.41 38.51
N VAL A 78 -14.93 9.97 37.39
CA VAL A 78 -13.60 10.37 36.93
C VAL A 78 -13.69 10.76 35.46
N SER A 79 -13.25 11.98 35.12
CA SER A 79 -13.19 12.45 33.74
C SER A 79 -11.85 12.13 33.07
N LEU A 80 -11.89 11.93 31.76
CA LEU A 80 -10.72 11.55 30.99
C LEU A 80 -10.12 12.75 30.23
N VAL A 81 -8.84 13.04 30.47
CA VAL A 81 -8.07 14.06 29.76
C VAL A 81 -7.04 13.40 28.86
N VAL A 82 -7.03 13.75 27.57
CA VAL A 82 -6.13 13.13 26.58
C VAL A 82 -5.19 14.14 25.95
N GLU A 83 -3.90 13.98 26.20
CA GLU A 83 -2.84 14.85 25.70
C GLU A 83 -2.11 14.19 24.53
N LEU A 84 -1.92 14.96 23.45
CA LEU A 84 -1.09 14.53 22.33
C LEU A 84 0.34 14.98 22.58
N LEU A 85 1.26 14.01 22.70
CA LEU A 85 2.68 14.29 22.79
C LEU A 85 3.15 14.81 21.42
N GLN A 86 3.28 16.12 21.27
CA GLN A 86 4.03 16.70 20.16
C GLN A 86 5.52 16.46 20.42
N GLU A 87 6.22 15.86 19.46
CA GLU A 87 7.68 15.83 19.48
C GLU A 87 8.19 17.27 19.58
N SER A 88 8.69 17.62 20.76
CA SER A 88 9.47 18.82 20.94
C SER A 88 10.73 18.66 20.09
N ALA A 89 11.12 19.70 19.36
CA ALA A 89 12.44 19.75 18.71
C ALA A 89 13.51 19.29 19.71
N PRO A 90 14.56 18.56 19.27
CA PRO A 90 15.52 17.95 20.19
C PRO A 90 16.05 19.02 21.13
N ALA A 91 15.91 18.75 22.44
CA ALA A 91 16.47 19.61 23.48
C ALA A 91 17.94 19.85 23.16
N ALA A 92 18.32 21.12 23.10
CA ALA A 92 19.70 21.52 22.88
C ALA A 92 20.58 20.77 23.88
N ILE A 93 21.54 20.00 23.37
CA ILE A 93 22.61 19.41 24.16
C ILE A 93 23.33 20.59 24.81
N GLN A 94 23.14 20.79 26.12
CA GLN A 94 23.96 21.72 26.89
C GLN A 94 25.37 21.15 26.92
N THR A 95 26.25 21.70 26.10
CA THR A 95 27.69 21.51 26.24
C THR A 95 28.16 22.32 27.44
N ASN A 96 28.65 21.61 28.47
CA ASN A 96 29.37 22.22 29.58
C ASN A 96 30.69 22.79 29.05
N ALA A 97 30.70 24.08 28.75
CA ALA A 97 31.92 24.87 28.66
C ALA A 97 31.82 25.99 29.69
N THR A 98 32.51 25.80 30.81
CA THR A 98 32.66 26.81 31.87
C THR A 98 33.63 27.88 31.37
N VAL A 99 33.13 29.05 31.01
CA VAL A 99 33.96 30.24 30.79
C VAL A 99 33.99 31.02 32.10
N THR A 100 35.20 31.30 32.59
CA THR A 100 35.39 32.05 33.85
C THR A 100 35.25 33.57 33.62
N PRO A 101 34.87 34.35 34.66
CA PRO A 101 34.56 35.78 34.51
C PRO A 101 35.70 36.70 34.03
N ASP A 102 36.94 36.21 33.92
CA ASP A 102 38.11 37.03 33.52
C ASP A 102 38.31 37.15 32.00
N GLU A 103 37.63 36.32 31.18
CA GLU A 103 37.75 36.41 29.71
C GLU A 103 36.76 37.41 29.08
N LEU A 104 35.84 37.98 29.88
CA LEU A 104 34.81 38.92 29.42
C LEU A 104 35.25 40.41 29.42
N SER A 105 36.45 40.73 29.91
CA SER A 105 36.90 42.13 30.11
C SER A 105 37.68 42.74 28.93
N GLY A 106 37.98 41.97 27.88
CA GLY A 106 38.91 42.37 26.82
C GLY A 106 38.31 43.04 25.58
N LEU A 107 36.99 43.18 25.46
CA LEU A 107 36.34 43.62 24.21
C LEU A 107 35.34 44.79 24.39
N ALA A 108 35.50 45.59 25.45
CA ALA A 108 34.77 46.85 25.61
C ALA A 108 35.62 48.02 25.12
N GLY A 109 35.57 48.30 23.80
CA GLY A 109 36.27 49.47 23.28
C GLY A 109 36.27 49.65 21.77
N SER A 110 35.11 49.90 21.14
CA SER A 110 35.03 50.79 19.98
C SER A 110 33.58 51.10 19.62
N SER A 111 33.26 52.39 19.65
CA SER A 111 32.05 53.04 19.14
C SER A 111 31.83 52.78 17.65
N GLY A 112 30.64 52.30 17.29
CA GLY A 112 30.13 52.20 15.92
C GLY A 112 28.60 52.07 15.92
N GLU A 113 27.94 52.81 15.03
CA GLU A 113 26.48 52.96 14.86
C GLU A 113 25.69 51.64 14.70
N PRO A 114 24.36 51.64 14.94
CA PRO A 114 23.58 50.40 14.97
C PRO A 114 23.37 49.84 13.55
N VAL A 115 23.90 48.64 13.31
CA VAL A 115 23.58 47.83 12.14
C VAL A 115 22.29 47.06 12.43
N ALA A 116 21.29 47.24 11.56
CA ALA A 116 19.96 46.65 11.65
C ALA A 116 20.01 45.11 11.71
N ALA A 117 19.20 44.54 12.60
CA ALA A 117 18.98 43.11 12.74
C ALA A 117 18.26 42.54 11.49
N GLN A 118 19.04 41.96 10.57
CA GLN A 118 18.54 41.08 9.52
C GLN A 118 18.88 39.64 9.90
N GLY A 119 17.88 38.87 10.32
CA GLY A 119 18.10 37.45 10.63
C GLY A 119 16.89 36.71 11.20
N GLN A 120 15.88 37.40 11.73
CA GLN A 120 14.68 36.75 12.30
C GLN A 120 13.43 36.84 11.40
N ASP A 121 13.46 37.63 10.32
CA ASP A 121 12.32 37.83 9.42
C ASP A 121 12.21 36.78 8.29
N GLU A 122 13.32 36.15 7.88
CA GLU A 122 13.30 35.22 6.74
C GLU A 122 12.57 33.90 7.04
N GLY A 123 12.61 33.42 8.29
CA GLY A 123 11.94 32.18 8.70
C GLY A 123 10.41 32.31 8.71
N TRP A 124 9.91 33.41 9.28
CA TRP A 124 8.48 33.74 9.32
C TRP A 124 7.94 34.11 7.94
N GLN A 125 8.72 34.84 7.13
CA GLN A 125 8.35 35.16 5.75
C GLN A 125 8.40 33.95 4.81
N LYS A 126 9.32 32.98 4.99
CA LYS A 126 9.31 31.69 4.25
C LYS A 126 8.11 30.82 4.63
N ALA A 127 7.78 30.74 5.92
CA ALA A 127 6.60 30.01 6.39
C ALA A 127 5.30 30.62 5.82
N GLN A 128 5.15 31.94 5.87
CA GLN A 128 4.00 32.65 5.28
C GLN A 128 3.95 32.56 3.75
N ARG A 129 5.10 32.64 3.05
CA ARG A 129 5.17 32.43 1.59
C ARG A 129 4.80 31.00 1.19
N SER A 130 5.19 29.99 1.99
CA SER A 130 4.81 28.60 1.75
C SER A 130 3.31 28.37 1.95
N GLN A 131 2.68 29.00 2.95
CA GLN A 131 1.23 28.95 3.16
C GLN A 131 0.45 29.76 2.09
N GLY A 132 0.97 30.89 1.64
CA GLY A 132 0.38 31.69 0.56
C GLY A 132 0.42 31.00 -0.81
N ARG A 133 1.53 30.31 -1.13
CA ARG A 133 1.68 29.52 -2.36
C ARG A 133 0.79 28.26 -2.35
N ARG A 134 0.52 27.70 -1.16
CA ARG A 134 -0.41 26.58 -0.95
C ARG A 134 -1.88 26.96 -1.24
N ARG A 135 -2.35 28.13 -0.78
CA ARG A 135 -3.74 28.63 -1.02
C ARG A 135 -4.06 28.91 -2.49
N ASN A 136 -3.06 29.02 -3.36
CA ASN A 136 -3.23 29.27 -4.80
C ASN A 136 -2.91 28.06 -5.68
N ASN A 137 -2.64 26.87 -5.11
CA ASN A 137 -2.42 25.68 -5.94
C ASN A 137 -3.77 25.15 -6.44
N SER A 138 -4.00 25.19 -7.76
CA SER A 138 -5.26 24.77 -8.38
C SER A 138 -5.66 23.32 -8.06
N PHE A 139 -4.69 22.47 -7.66
CA PHE A 139 -4.96 21.09 -7.24
C PHE A 139 -5.69 20.97 -5.89
N GLN A 140 -5.87 22.06 -5.12
CA GLN A 140 -6.68 22.01 -3.89
C GLN A 140 -8.11 21.56 -4.16
N ASN A 141 -8.69 21.91 -5.32
CA ASN A 141 -10.05 21.49 -5.68
C ASN A 141 -10.15 19.98 -6.00
N ASP A 142 -9.03 19.35 -6.38
CA ASP A 142 -8.96 17.93 -6.72
C ASP A 142 -8.84 17.02 -5.47
N THR A 143 -8.78 17.62 -4.28
CA THR A 143 -8.75 16.89 -3.00
C THR A 143 -10.15 16.48 -2.51
N SER A 144 -11.23 16.86 -3.20
CA SER A 144 -12.59 16.49 -2.78
C SER A 144 -12.91 15.02 -3.10
N VAL A 145 -12.69 14.13 -2.13
CA VAL A 145 -13.11 12.72 -2.22
C VAL A 145 -13.93 12.33 -0.99
N LEU A 146 -15.09 12.96 -0.82
CA LEU A 146 -15.96 12.68 0.33
C LEU A 146 -16.61 11.29 0.24
N ASP A 147 -16.88 10.76 -0.96
CA ASP A 147 -17.69 9.53 -1.15
C ASP A 147 -16.97 8.33 -1.77
N SER A 148 -15.62 8.30 -1.80
CA SER A 148 -14.92 7.14 -2.36
C SER A 148 -15.02 5.91 -1.45
N LYS A 149 -15.40 4.77 -2.05
CA LYS A 149 -15.39 3.44 -1.43
C LYS A 149 -13.98 2.81 -1.37
N LEU A 150 -12.95 3.47 -1.92
CA LEU A 150 -11.57 2.98 -1.93
C LEU A 150 -10.80 3.43 -0.68
N THR A 151 -11.16 2.87 0.48
CA THR A 151 -10.56 3.22 1.78
C THR A 151 -9.82 2.03 2.40
N PHE A 152 -8.95 2.28 3.39
CA PHE A 152 -8.26 1.21 4.11
C PHE A 152 -9.24 0.24 4.80
N ASP A 153 -10.35 0.75 5.34
CA ASP A 153 -11.39 -0.06 5.98
C ASP A 153 -12.10 -1.00 4.99
N ARG A 154 -12.13 -0.61 3.71
CA ARG A 154 -12.70 -1.40 2.63
C ARG A 154 -11.65 -2.25 1.91
N PHE A 155 -10.37 -2.20 2.28
CA PHE A 155 -9.36 -3.09 1.73
C PHE A 155 -9.40 -4.44 2.47
N VAL A 156 -9.29 -5.56 1.74
CA VAL A 156 -9.23 -6.91 2.33
C VAL A 156 -7.78 -7.36 2.33
N ALA A 157 -7.17 -7.37 3.52
CA ALA A 157 -5.80 -7.77 3.71
C ALA A 157 -5.69 -9.29 3.93
N GLY A 158 -4.67 -9.89 3.33
CA GLY A 158 -4.23 -11.29 3.50
C GLY A 158 -2.71 -11.37 3.35
N GLU A 159 -2.13 -12.56 3.47
CA GLU A 159 -0.67 -12.75 3.41
C GLU A 159 -0.05 -12.18 2.13
N GLU A 160 -0.78 -12.29 1.01
CA GLU A 160 -0.39 -11.90 -0.35
C GLU A 160 -0.24 -10.39 -0.57
N ASN A 161 -0.89 -9.59 0.28
CA ASN A 161 -0.93 -8.14 0.14
C ASN A 161 -0.69 -7.38 1.46
N MET A 162 -0.41 -8.10 2.56
CA MET A 162 -0.23 -7.53 3.90
C MET A 162 0.88 -6.48 3.93
N LEU A 163 2.04 -6.77 3.34
CA LEU A 163 3.17 -5.84 3.36
C LEU A 163 2.86 -4.54 2.63
N ALA A 164 2.16 -4.62 1.49
CA ALA A 164 1.75 -3.45 0.72
C ALA A 164 0.69 -2.62 1.48
N TYR A 165 -0.24 -3.30 2.15
CA TYR A 165 -1.26 -2.67 2.99
C TYR A 165 -0.64 -1.90 4.17
N GLU A 166 0.30 -2.53 4.89
CA GLU A 166 0.96 -1.90 6.03
C GLU A 166 1.88 -0.75 5.58
N ALA A 167 2.64 -0.91 4.49
CA ALA A 167 3.45 0.17 3.94
C ALA A 167 2.58 1.38 3.51
N ALA A 168 1.42 1.13 2.90
CA ALA A 168 0.47 2.17 2.52
C ALA A 168 -0.07 2.93 3.74
N LYS A 169 -0.40 2.23 4.84
CA LYS A 169 -0.82 2.88 6.10
C LYS A 169 0.27 3.77 6.68
N GLN A 170 1.51 3.28 6.72
CA GLN A 170 2.66 4.04 7.25
C GLN A 170 2.87 5.34 6.47
N VAL A 171 2.78 5.28 5.14
CA VAL A 171 2.87 6.46 4.27
C VAL A 171 1.69 7.43 4.48
N ALA A 172 0.47 6.91 4.64
CA ALA A 172 -0.70 7.73 4.88
C ALA A 172 -0.60 8.51 6.21
N ASN A 173 -0.11 7.86 7.27
CA ASN A 173 0.09 8.48 8.59
C ASN A 173 1.18 9.56 8.58
N GLY A 174 2.17 9.48 7.70
CA GLY A 174 3.22 10.49 7.56
C GLY A 174 4.35 10.41 8.61
N GLU A 175 4.38 9.35 9.42
CA GLU A 175 5.34 9.14 10.52
C GLU A 175 6.70 8.64 10.01
N ASN A 176 6.76 8.00 8.84
CA ASN A 176 7.97 7.30 8.40
C ASN A 176 8.51 7.78 7.04
N LYS A 177 9.45 8.72 7.09
CA LYS A 177 10.14 9.25 5.90
C LYS A 177 11.01 8.22 5.17
N SER A 178 11.30 7.06 5.79
CA SER A 178 12.09 6.00 5.14
C SER A 178 11.31 5.25 4.04
N TYR A 179 9.99 5.40 3.98
CA TYR A 179 9.12 4.77 2.98
C TYR A 179 8.92 5.67 1.74
N ASN A 180 9.96 6.42 1.37
CA ASN A 180 9.90 7.39 0.29
C ASN A 180 11.02 7.14 -0.75
N PRO A 181 10.66 6.83 -2.02
CA PRO A 181 9.30 6.58 -2.51
C PRO A 181 8.71 5.28 -1.94
N LEU A 182 7.38 5.17 -1.91
CA LEU A 182 6.68 3.89 -1.82
C LEU A 182 6.33 3.43 -3.23
N PHE A 183 6.81 2.25 -3.63
CA PHE A 183 6.54 1.67 -4.93
C PHE A 183 5.75 0.37 -4.79
N VAL A 184 4.50 0.36 -5.26
CA VAL A 184 3.59 -0.79 -5.19
C VAL A 184 3.45 -1.45 -6.56
N TYR A 185 3.81 -2.72 -6.70
CA TYR A 185 3.72 -3.40 -8.00
C TYR A 185 2.99 -4.73 -7.96
N GLY A 186 2.44 -5.16 -9.10
CA GLY A 186 1.74 -6.43 -9.24
C GLY A 186 0.77 -6.43 -10.42
N LYS A 187 0.29 -7.61 -10.84
CA LYS A 187 -0.59 -7.74 -12.01
C LYS A 187 -1.85 -6.85 -11.89
N SER A 188 -2.49 -6.59 -13.04
CA SER A 188 -3.72 -5.77 -13.08
C SER A 188 -4.84 -6.39 -12.23
N GLY A 189 -5.58 -5.55 -11.52
CA GLY A 189 -6.76 -5.98 -10.75
C GLY A 189 -6.48 -6.61 -9.39
N LEU A 190 -5.27 -6.45 -8.84
CA LEU A 190 -4.91 -6.94 -7.49
C LEU A 190 -5.09 -5.92 -6.35
N GLY A 191 -5.64 -4.73 -6.63
CA GLY A 191 -5.95 -3.74 -5.58
C GLY A 191 -4.91 -2.62 -5.39
N LYS A 192 -3.95 -2.46 -6.29
CA LYS A 192 -2.97 -1.34 -6.27
C LYS A 192 -3.65 0.03 -6.20
N THR A 193 -4.54 0.31 -7.15
CA THR A 193 -5.33 1.55 -7.19
C THR A 193 -6.15 1.75 -5.92
N HIS A 194 -6.66 0.68 -5.32
CA HIS A 194 -7.38 0.76 -4.03
C HIS A 194 -6.45 1.26 -2.94
N LEU A 195 -5.24 0.69 -2.79
CA LEU A 195 -4.26 1.14 -1.80
C LEU A 195 -3.87 2.61 -2.02
N LEU A 196 -3.56 3.00 -3.25
CA LEU A 196 -3.18 4.38 -3.60
C LEU A 196 -4.30 5.38 -3.27
N ARG A 197 -5.54 5.05 -3.63
CA ARG A 197 -6.70 5.87 -3.28
C ARG A 197 -7.01 5.85 -1.79
N ALA A 198 -6.75 4.74 -1.10
CA ALA A 198 -6.89 4.67 0.35
C ALA A 198 -5.90 5.60 1.06
N ILE A 199 -4.65 5.69 0.60
CA ILE A 199 -3.67 6.68 1.06
C ILE A 199 -4.22 8.09 0.89
N GLN A 200 -4.65 8.45 -0.33
CA GLN A 200 -5.21 9.78 -0.62
C GLN A 200 -6.40 10.10 0.27
N ASN A 201 -7.39 9.21 0.32
CA ASN A 201 -8.62 9.37 1.10
C ASN A 201 -8.32 9.51 2.60
N TYR A 202 -7.35 8.75 3.10
CA TYR A 202 -6.92 8.86 4.48
C TYR A 202 -6.31 10.23 4.76
N ILE A 203 -5.38 10.70 3.91
CA ILE A 203 -4.70 11.99 4.10
C ILE A 203 -5.71 13.14 4.01
N VAL A 204 -6.56 13.17 2.97
CA VAL A 204 -7.59 14.22 2.81
C VAL A 204 -8.51 14.31 4.03
N ARG A 205 -8.89 13.17 4.61
CA ARG A 205 -9.80 13.13 5.77
C ARG A 205 -9.11 13.45 7.09
N ASN A 206 -7.86 13.02 7.28
CA ASN A 206 -7.17 13.09 8.58
C ASN A 206 -6.17 14.24 8.70
N ASP A 207 -5.62 14.69 7.57
CA ASP A 207 -4.68 15.81 7.49
C ASP A 207 -4.94 16.62 6.20
N PRO A 208 -6.04 17.38 6.15
CA PRO A 208 -6.39 18.21 4.99
C PRO A 208 -5.38 19.33 4.73
N SER A 209 -4.43 19.55 5.64
CA SER A 209 -3.35 20.53 5.45
C SER A 209 -2.26 20.04 4.50
N ARG A 210 -2.12 18.71 4.33
CA ARG A 210 -1.22 18.07 3.36
C ARG A 210 -1.90 18.02 2.00
N LEU A 211 -1.33 18.74 1.03
CA LEU A 211 -1.82 18.68 -0.35
C LEU A 211 -1.42 17.34 -0.99
N CYS A 212 -2.36 16.41 -1.02
CA CYS A 212 -2.19 15.07 -1.60
C CYS A 212 -2.90 14.95 -2.94
N ILE A 213 -2.14 14.73 -4.01
CA ILE A 213 -2.70 14.57 -5.35
C ILE A 213 -2.53 13.13 -5.84
N TYR A 214 -3.58 12.62 -6.48
CA TYR A 214 -3.55 11.37 -7.23
C TYR A 214 -3.66 11.69 -8.71
N ARG A 215 -2.84 11.02 -9.52
CA ARG A 215 -2.94 10.99 -10.97
C ARG A 215 -2.62 9.61 -11.50
N THR A 216 -3.31 9.20 -12.56
CA THR A 216 -2.82 8.15 -13.43
C THR A 216 -1.68 8.68 -14.29
N ALA A 217 -0.78 7.80 -14.73
CA ALA A 217 0.21 8.11 -15.75
C ALA A 217 -0.38 8.79 -16.99
N GLY A 218 -1.56 8.36 -17.44
CA GLY A 218 -2.26 8.95 -18.59
C GLY A 218 -2.66 10.41 -18.36
N GLU A 219 -3.26 10.71 -17.20
CA GLU A 219 -3.59 12.09 -16.81
C GLU A 219 -2.33 12.95 -16.68
N PHE A 220 -1.26 12.41 -16.08
CA PHE A 220 0.02 13.11 -15.95
C PHE A 220 0.63 13.45 -17.33
N ILE A 221 0.61 12.50 -18.27
CA ILE A 221 1.05 12.72 -19.65
C ILE A 221 0.23 13.81 -20.33
N GLU A 222 -1.09 13.77 -20.18
CA GLU A 222 -1.98 14.75 -20.82
C GLU A 222 -1.79 16.16 -20.24
N GLU A 223 -1.67 16.29 -18.91
CA GLU A 223 -1.37 17.57 -18.27
C GLU A 223 0.00 18.11 -18.69
N TYR A 224 1.02 17.25 -18.80
CA TYR A 224 2.31 17.62 -19.37
C TYR A 224 2.15 18.11 -20.82
N ARG A 225 1.44 17.36 -21.67
CA ARG A 225 1.22 17.72 -23.08
C ARG A 225 0.54 19.09 -23.21
N ILE A 226 -0.49 19.35 -22.42
CA ILE A 226 -1.21 20.63 -22.40
C ILE A 226 -0.26 21.76 -21.96
N GLY A 227 0.47 21.59 -20.86
CA GLY A 227 1.38 22.61 -20.35
C GLY A 227 2.61 22.86 -21.23
N TRP A 228 3.05 21.85 -21.98
CA TRP A 228 4.26 21.93 -22.81
C TRP A 228 4.00 22.42 -24.24
N ASN A 229 2.78 22.20 -24.76
CA ASN A 229 2.34 22.70 -26.06
C ASN A 229 1.80 24.14 -26.01
N ASP A 230 1.60 24.71 -24.83
CA ASP A 230 1.36 26.15 -24.69
C ASP A 230 2.71 26.88 -24.86
N ASP A 231 2.80 27.73 -25.88
CA ASP A 231 4.01 28.49 -26.22
C ASP A 231 4.38 29.52 -25.13
N LYS A 232 3.49 29.76 -24.16
CA LYS A 232 3.76 30.64 -23.02
C LYS A 232 4.65 29.94 -22.00
N LEU A 233 5.84 30.50 -21.77
CA LEU A 233 6.76 30.08 -20.70
C LEU A 233 6.09 30.00 -19.32
N ASP A 234 5.06 30.82 -19.08
CA ASP A 234 4.28 30.84 -17.86
C ASP A 234 3.51 29.53 -17.63
N ALA A 235 3.03 28.86 -18.68
CA ALA A 235 2.23 27.63 -18.56
C ALA A 235 3.08 26.44 -18.09
N ARG A 236 4.30 26.28 -18.63
CA ARG A 236 5.27 25.26 -18.21
C ARG A 236 5.72 25.48 -16.77
N SER A 237 6.02 26.73 -16.43
CA SER A 237 6.43 27.12 -15.09
C SER A 237 5.29 26.88 -14.09
N ALA A 238 4.06 27.28 -14.42
CA ALA A 238 2.89 27.03 -13.59
C ALA A 238 2.61 25.54 -13.38
N LEU A 239 2.75 24.69 -14.40
CA LEU A 239 2.62 23.24 -14.26
C LEU A 239 3.67 22.67 -13.30
N THR A 240 4.93 23.07 -13.48
CA THR A 240 6.05 22.65 -12.64
C THR A 240 5.81 23.05 -11.18
N GLU A 241 5.40 24.29 -10.95
CA GLU A 241 5.11 24.81 -9.61
C GLU A 241 3.94 24.08 -8.94
N ARG A 242 2.90 23.75 -9.70
CA ARG A 242 1.75 23.00 -9.18
C ARG A 242 2.15 21.62 -8.68
N TYR A 243 2.89 20.86 -9.49
CA TYR A 243 3.35 19.51 -9.12
C TYR A 243 4.42 19.53 -8.02
N GLN A 244 5.39 20.44 -8.07
CA GLN A 244 6.42 20.54 -7.03
C GLN A 244 5.92 21.20 -5.74
N GLY A 245 4.71 21.75 -5.75
CA GLY A 245 4.06 22.40 -4.62
C GLY A 245 3.21 21.46 -3.75
N VAL A 246 3.13 20.17 -4.09
CA VAL A 246 2.35 19.18 -3.32
C VAL A 246 3.14 18.61 -2.14
N ASP A 247 2.42 18.10 -1.15
CA ASP A 247 3.04 17.41 -0.01
C ASP A 247 3.14 15.90 -0.24
N VAL A 248 2.24 15.35 -1.06
CA VAL A 248 2.17 13.93 -1.42
C VAL A 248 1.77 13.80 -2.89
N LEU A 249 2.63 13.18 -3.69
CA LEU A 249 2.38 12.85 -5.10
C LEU A 249 2.13 11.36 -5.25
N ILE A 250 0.94 10.99 -5.74
CA ILE A 250 0.57 9.62 -6.03
C ILE A 250 0.41 9.44 -7.55
N ILE A 251 1.23 8.59 -8.16
CA ILE A 251 1.13 8.22 -9.58
C ILE A 251 0.75 6.74 -9.72
N ASP A 252 -0.40 6.47 -10.33
CA ASP A 252 -0.85 5.11 -10.67
C ASP A 252 -0.51 4.76 -12.13
N ASP A 253 -0.39 3.46 -12.41
CA ASP A 253 -0.08 2.90 -13.73
C ASP A 253 1.18 3.48 -14.41
N VAL A 254 2.30 3.60 -13.68
CA VAL A 254 3.57 4.18 -14.17
C VAL A 254 4.06 3.53 -15.47
N GLN A 255 3.74 2.26 -15.74
CA GLN A 255 4.06 1.59 -17.00
C GLN A 255 3.53 2.32 -18.24
N ASN A 256 2.45 3.09 -18.11
CA ASN A 256 1.88 3.84 -19.22
C ASN A 256 2.72 5.08 -19.62
N MET A 257 3.73 5.46 -18.81
CA MET A 257 4.67 6.54 -19.14
C MET A 257 5.87 6.08 -19.95
N MET A 258 6.12 4.77 -20.07
CA MET A 258 7.36 4.18 -20.58
C MET A 258 7.77 4.65 -21.99
N THR A 259 6.84 5.15 -22.82
CA THR A 259 7.12 5.57 -24.20
C THR A 259 7.25 7.11 -24.36
N ALA A 260 6.89 7.87 -23.33
CA ALA A 260 6.76 9.33 -23.37
C ALA A 260 8.00 10.05 -22.77
N ALA A 261 9.12 10.07 -23.50
CA ALA A 261 10.42 10.59 -23.02
C ALA A 261 10.37 11.96 -22.33
N GLY A 262 9.63 12.93 -22.92
CA GLY A 262 9.50 14.26 -22.34
C GLY A 262 8.76 14.24 -21.00
N THR A 263 7.70 13.44 -20.92
CA THR A 263 6.93 13.25 -19.68
C THR A 263 7.73 12.50 -18.62
N ILE A 264 8.50 11.48 -18.99
CA ILE A 264 9.41 10.76 -18.07
C ILE A 264 10.40 11.75 -17.45
N LYS A 265 11.06 12.57 -18.29
CA LYS A 265 11.99 13.59 -17.82
C LYS A 265 11.33 14.56 -16.84
N PHE A 266 10.15 15.10 -17.18
CA PHE A 266 9.41 16.01 -16.31
C PHE A 266 8.98 15.34 -14.99
N PHE A 267 8.58 14.07 -15.04
CA PHE A 267 8.27 13.28 -13.85
C PHE A 267 9.48 13.15 -12.94
N PHE A 268 10.66 12.80 -13.46
CA PHE A 268 11.84 12.67 -12.61
C PHE A 268 12.42 13.99 -12.12
N GLU A 269 12.27 15.08 -12.88
CA GLU A 269 12.56 16.44 -12.38
C GLU A 269 11.64 16.79 -11.20
N THR A 270 10.35 16.51 -11.31
CA THR A 270 9.37 16.68 -10.23
C THR A 270 9.69 15.77 -9.04
N PHE A 271 9.97 14.50 -9.30
CA PHE A 271 10.31 13.49 -8.31
C PHE A 271 11.49 13.93 -7.47
N ASN A 272 12.58 14.38 -8.10
CA ASN A 272 13.78 14.84 -7.40
C ASN A 272 13.49 16.08 -6.55
N ALA A 273 12.77 17.06 -7.11
CA ALA A 273 12.41 18.27 -6.38
C ALA A 273 11.54 17.98 -5.15
N LEU A 274 10.66 16.98 -5.22
CA LEU A 274 9.83 16.54 -4.10
C LEU A 274 10.65 15.77 -3.06
N MET A 275 11.51 14.83 -3.49
CA MET A 275 12.41 14.08 -2.61
C MET A 275 13.35 15.01 -1.83
N ASP A 276 13.98 15.98 -2.50
CA ASP A 276 14.90 16.95 -1.88
C ASP A 276 14.20 17.81 -0.82
N ARG A 277 12.88 18.02 -0.95
CA ARG A 277 12.04 18.76 -0.01
C ARG A 277 11.38 17.85 1.04
N GLY A 278 11.72 16.57 1.06
CA GLY A 278 11.13 15.57 1.95
C GLY A 278 9.63 15.37 1.76
N LYS A 279 9.12 15.62 0.53
CA LYS A 279 7.72 15.36 0.17
C LYS A 279 7.55 13.90 -0.24
N GLN A 280 6.38 13.35 0.05
CA GLN A 280 6.12 11.93 -0.17
C GLN A 280 5.80 11.64 -1.63
N ILE A 281 6.33 10.53 -2.15
CA ILE A 281 6.00 10.00 -3.46
C ILE A 281 5.48 8.57 -3.29
N VAL A 282 4.38 8.27 -3.97
CA VAL A 282 3.82 6.92 -4.07
C VAL A 282 3.61 6.59 -5.54
N CYS A 283 4.14 5.46 -5.96
CA CYS A 283 4.00 4.98 -7.33
C CYS A 283 3.35 3.60 -7.34
N ALA A 284 2.56 3.31 -8.37
CA ALA A 284 2.14 1.95 -8.66
C ALA A 284 2.35 1.57 -10.12
N ALA A 285 2.66 0.29 -10.34
CA ALA A 285 2.87 -0.27 -11.67
C ALA A 285 2.44 -1.74 -11.77
N ASP A 286 2.34 -2.26 -12.99
CA ASP A 286 2.09 -3.68 -13.22
C ASP A 286 3.32 -4.57 -12.95
N ARG A 287 4.52 -3.97 -12.93
CA ARG A 287 5.83 -4.62 -12.79
C ARG A 287 6.74 -3.83 -11.83
N SER A 288 7.79 -4.48 -11.33
CA SER A 288 8.77 -3.83 -10.44
C SER A 288 9.58 -2.74 -11.16
N PRO A 289 10.22 -1.80 -10.44
CA PRO A 289 11.06 -0.75 -11.05
C PRO A 289 12.10 -1.32 -12.02
N SER A 290 12.81 -2.39 -11.62
CA SER A 290 13.80 -3.04 -12.47
C SER A 290 13.23 -3.60 -13.78
N GLN A 291 12.00 -4.10 -13.75
CA GLN A 291 11.30 -4.64 -14.92
C GLN A 291 10.74 -3.54 -15.82
N LEU A 292 10.44 -2.36 -15.28
CA LEU A 292 10.01 -1.19 -16.06
C LEU A 292 11.15 -0.64 -16.94
N GLY A 293 12.42 -0.87 -16.61
CA GLY A 293 13.56 -0.48 -17.44
C GLY A 293 13.91 -1.45 -18.57
N MET A 294 13.15 -2.54 -18.75
CA MET A 294 13.44 -3.57 -19.77
C MET A 294 12.67 -3.35 -21.07
N GLY A 295 13.18 -3.90 -22.18
CA GLY A 295 12.50 -3.88 -23.49
C GLY A 295 12.52 -2.50 -24.16
N ASP A 296 11.41 -2.12 -24.80
CA ASP A 296 11.24 -0.83 -25.51
C ASP A 296 11.00 0.37 -24.57
N SER A 297 11.27 0.20 -23.27
CA SER A 297 11.11 1.25 -22.27
C SER A 297 12.10 2.38 -22.49
N LYS A 298 11.65 3.62 -22.27
CA LYS A 298 12.52 4.78 -22.17
C LYS A 298 12.96 5.08 -20.74
N PHE A 299 12.57 4.27 -19.75
CA PHE A 299 13.12 4.40 -18.41
C PHE A 299 14.58 3.96 -18.38
N ASP A 300 15.47 4.84 -17.95
CA ASP A 300 16.89 4.52 -17.80
C ASP A 300 17.19 3.82 -16.45
N GLU A 301 18.43 3.33 -16.29
CA GLU A 301 18.87 2.65 -15.07
C GLU A 301 18.82 3.59 -13.85
N ARG A 302 19.07 4.89 -14.05
CA ARG A 302 19.04 5.89 -12.98
C ARG A 302 17.61 6.12 -12.49
N GLU A 303 16.65 6.16 -13.39
CA GLU A 303 15.23 6.34 -13.14
C GLU A 303 14.65 5.15 -12.38
N THR A 304 14.95 3.94 -12.84
CA THR A 304 14.54 2.70 -12.16
C THR A 304 15.20 2.54 -10.79
N SER A 305 16.48 2.87 -10.65
CA SER A 305 17.17 2.87 -9.35
C SER A 305 16.57 3.88 -8.36
N ARG A 306 16.17 5.07 -8.81
CA ARG A 306 15.48 6.05 -7.96
C ARG A 306 14.13 5.56 -7.48
N MET A 307 13.35 4.93 -8.36
CA MET A 307 12.07 4.34 -7.98
C MET A 307 12.24 3.20 -6.96
N ASP A 308 13.37 2.49 -7.00
CA ASP A 308 13.71 1.40 -6.08
C ASP A 308 14.47 1.84 -4.82
N SER A 309 14.74 3.15 -4.67
CA SER A 309 15.57 3.68 -3.56
C SER A 309 14.86 3.73 -2.20
N GLY A 310 13.54 3.58 -2.19
CA GLY A 310 12.70 3.59 -0.98
C GLY A 310 12.17 2.20 -0.65
N VAL A 311 10.86 2.10 -0.46
CA VAL A 311 10.19 0.82 -0.13
C VAL A 311 9.45 0.32 -1.36
N THR A 312 9.94 -0.78 -1.91
CA THR A 312 9.33 -1.50 -3.04
C THR A 312 8.59 -2.74 -2.53
N VAL A 313 7.26 -2.77 -2.70
CA VAL A 313 6.39 -3.85 -2.21
C VAL A 313 5.54 -4.44 -3.32
N SER A 314 5.41 -5.76 -3.31
CA SER A 314 4.60 -6.48 -4.28
C SER A 314 3.20 -6.77 -3.73
N VAL A 315 2.18 -6.65 -4.57
CA VAL A 315 0.85 -7.21 -4.35
C VAL A 315 0.75 -8.50 -5.16
N GLN A 316 0.61 -9.63 -4.46
CA GLN A 316 0.56 -10.96 -5.08
C GLN A 316 -0.87 -11.37 -5.44
N VAL A 317 -0.99 -12.37 -6.30
CA VAL A 317 -2.29 -12.99 -6.61
C VAL A 317 -2.87 -13.65 -5.36
N PRO A 318 -4.19 -13.55 -5.10
CA PRO A 318 -4.82 -14.10 -3.90
C PRO A 318 -4.85 -15.63 -3.95
N ASP A 319 -4.51 -16.26 -2.83
CA ASP A 319 -4.66 -17.69 -2.64
C ASP A 319 -6.13 -18.08 -2.31
N TYR A 320 -6.37 -19.31 -1.89
CA TYR A 320 -7.72 -19.73 -1.51
C TYR A 320 -8.27 -18.94 -0.32
N GLU A 321 -7.47 -18.72 0.72
CA GLU A 321 -7.91 -18.08 1.96
C GLU A 321 -8.24 -16.60 1.73
N LEU A 322 -7.40 -15.89 0.99
CA LEU A 322 -7.68 -14.50 0.61
C LEU A 322 -8.87 -14.43 -0.36
N LYS A 323 -9.02 -15.37 -1.31
CA LYS A 323 -10.22 -15.43 -2.17
C LYS A 323 -11.50 -15.62 -1.37
N LEU A 324 -11.51 -16.51 -0.38
CA LEU A 324 -12.67 -16.74 0.47
C LEU A 324 -12.99 -15.49 1.31
N SER A 325 -11.96 -14.85 1.87
CA SER A 325 -12.09 -13.60 2.63
C SER A 325 -12.65 -12.47 1.77
N LEU A 326 -12.16 -12.31 0.54
CA LEU A 326 -12.68 -11.36 -0.45
C LEU A 326 -14.15 -11.65 -0.77
N ILE A 327 -14.49 -12.89 -1.08
CA ILE A 327 -15.87 -13.28 -1.42
C ILE A 327 -16.84 -13.00 -0.27
N ASN A 328 -16.48 -13.40 0.95
CA ASN A 328 -17.30 -13.14 2.14
C ASN A 328 -17.48 -11.64 2.36
N THR A 329 -16.38 -10.89 2.28
CA THR A 329 -16.39 -9.45 2.52
C THR A 329 -17.19 -8.70 1.46
N PHE A 330 -17.02 -9.03 0.17
CA PHE A 330 -17.81 -8.42 -0.90
C PHE A 330 -19.28 -8.80 -0.80
N TYR A 331 -19.59 -10.06 -0.44
CA TYR A 331 -20.95 -10.52 -0.22
C TYR A 331 -21.65 -9.70 0.89
N GLU A 332 -21.01 -9.55 2.05
CA GLU A 332 -21.57 -8.80 3.17
C GLU A 332 -21.71 -7.32 2.84
N ARG A 333 -20.66 -6.70 2.29
CA ARG A 333 -20.66 -5.27 1.96
C ARG A 333 -21.68 -4.93 0.87
N MET A 334 -21.80 -5.74 -0.17
CA MET A 334 -22.80 -5.49 -1.22
C MET A 334 -24.23 -5.58 -0.67
N ARG A 335 -24.50 -6.52 0.24
CA ARG A 335 -25.81 -6.61 0.91
C ARG A 335 -26.09 -5.42 1.84
N GLN A 336 -25.07 -4.96 2.57
CA GLN A 336 -25.16 -3.78 3.43
C GLN A 336 -25.39 -2.50 2.62
N ASP A 337 -24.55 -2.27 1.60
CA ASP A 337 -24.65 -1.12 0.70
C ASP A 337 -26.04 -1.12 0.01
N ALA A 338 -26.54 -2.27 -0.44
CA ALA A 338 -27.87 -2.39 -1.04
C ALA A 338 -29.03 -2.05 -0.10
N ALA A 339 -28.90 -2.36 1.20
CA ALA A 339 -29.89 -1.99 2.21
C ALA A 339 -29.94 -0.47 2.45
N VAL A 340 -28.78 0.18 2.41
CA VAL A 340 -28.64 1.64 2.59
C VAL A 340 -29.05 2.40 1.33
N GLU A 341 -28.64 1.93 0.16
CA GLU A 341 -28.89 2.57 -1.14
C GLU A 341 -30.27 2.21 -1.73
N HIS A 342 -31.08 1.44 -0.99
CA HIS A 342 -32.39 0.94 -1.42
C HIS A 342 -32.38 0.24 -2.79
N VAL A 343 -31.37 -0.61 -3.03
CA VAL A 343 -31.23 -1.42 -4.25
C VAL A 343 -31.70 -2.86 -3.97
N PRO A 344 -32.98 -3.20 -4.19
CA PRO A 344 -33.57 -4.47 -3.73
C PRO A 344 -32.96 -5.71 -4.40
N ASP A 345 -32.40 -5.57 -5.60
CA ASP A 345 -31.94 -6.69 -6.43
C ASP A 345 -30.66 -7.38 -5.92
N LEU A 346 -30.05 -6.88 -4.84
CA LEU A 346 -28.84 -7.41 -4.22
C LEU A 346 -29.05 -8.02 -2.83
N GLY A 347 -30.31 -8.30 -2.46
CA GLY A 347 -30.66 -8.93 -1.18
C GLY A 347 -30.41 -10.43 -1.08
N GLY A 348 -29.96 -11.09 -2.16
CA GLY A 348 -29.90 -12.54 -2.28
C GLY A 348 -29.06 -13.24 -1.19
N ASN A 349 -29.54 -14.38 -0.70
CA ASN A 349 -28.82 -15.20 0.26
C ASN A 349 -27.91 -16.21 -0.45
N ILE A 350 -26.63 -16.20 -0.10
CA ILE A 350 -25.65 -17.19 -0.59
C ILE A 350 -25.09 -17.89 0.63
N PRO A 351 -25.44 -19.17 0.87
CA PRO A 351 -24.93 -19.95 1.99
C PRO A 351 -23.39 -20.03 2.03
N GLU A 352 -22.83 -20.27 3.21
CA GLU A 352 -21.36 -20.29 3.41
C GLU A 352 -20.67 -21.37 2.56
N ASP A 353 -21.25 -22.57 2.45
CA ASP A 353 -20.72 -23.65 1.63
C ASP A 353 -20.72 -23.30 0.14
N MET A 354 -21.71 -22.52 -0.32
CA MET A 354 -21.73 -21.95 -1.67
C MET A 354 -20.64 -20.88 -1.85
N ARG A 355 -20.38 -20.03 -0.84
CA ARG A 355 -19.28 -19.05 -0.88
C ARG A 355 -17.89 -19.72 -0.88
N LYS A 356 -17.71 -20.81 -0.14
CA LYS A 356 -16.51 -21.67 -0.23
C LYS A 356 -16.33 -22.23 -1.63
N TYR A 357 -17.40 -22.76 -2.22
CA TYR A 357 -17.37 -23.24 -3.60
C TYR A 357 -17.11 -22.11 -4.62
N MET A 358 -17.63 -20.90 -4.40
CA MET A 358 -17.27 -19.73 -5.20
C MET A 358 -15.77 -19.45 -5.16
N ALA A 359 -15.12 -19.55 -3.99
CA ALA A 359 -13.68 -19.34 -3.84
C ALA A 359 -12.84 -20.40 -4.57
N GLU A 360 -13.29 -21.65 -4.59
CA GLU A 360 -12.66 -22.73 -5.36
C GLU A 360 -12.70 -22.45 -6.88
N ARG A 361 -13.78 -21.84 -7.37
CA ARG A 361 -14.01 -21.57 -8.81
C ARG A 361 -13.50 -20.20 -9.26
N ALA A 362 -13.20 -19.31 -8.32
CA ALA A 362 -12.74 -17.97 -8.62
C ALA A 362 -11.28 -17.97 -9.10
N GLY A 363 -11.01 -17.18 -10.14
CA GLY A 363 -9.66 -16.85 -10.60
C GLY A 363 -8.95 -15.85 -9.66
N THR A 364 -7.81 -15.31 -10.10
CA THR A 364 -6.91 -14.52 -9.24
C THR A 364 -7.10 -13.01 -9.31
N ASN A 365 -7.86 -12.50 -10.28
CA ASN A 365 -8.07 -11.05 -10.43
C ASN A 365 -9.19 -10.56 -9.48
N ILE A 366 -8.83 -9.80 -8.44
CA ILE A 366 -9.75 -9.33 -7.40
C ILE A 366 -10.92 -8.53 -7.97
N ARG A 367 -10.68 -7.69 -8.98
CA ARG A 367 -11.75 -6.94 -9.67
C ARG A 367 -12.77 -7.88 -10.32
N ILE A 368 -12.31 -8.98 -10.92
CA ILE A 368 -13.21 -9.98 -11.52
C ILE A 368 -13.91 -10.81 -10.44
N ILE A 369 -13.25 -11.12 -9.32
CA ILE A 369 -13.87 -11.77 -8.15
C ILE A 369 -15.03 -10.92 -7.61
N GLU A 370 -14.83 -9.62 -7.41
CA GLU A 370 -15.88 -8.70 -6.97
C GLU A 370 -17.08 -8.73 -7.93
N GLY A 371 -16.83 -8.64 -9.23
CA GLY A 371 -17.86 -8.76 -10.25
C GLY A 371 -18.55 -10.13 -10.31
N PHE A 372 -17.86 -11.21 -9.93
CA PHE A 372 -18.41 -12.56 -9.82
C PHE A 372 -19.34 -12.69 -8.62
N VAL A 373 -18.95 -12.15 -7.45
CA VAL A 373 -19.81 -12.09 -6.26
C VAL A 373 -21.09 -11.30 -6.55
N HIS A 374 -20.95 -10.14 -7.18
CA HIS A 374 -22.09 -9.31 -7.59
C HIS A 374 -23.06 -10.08 -8.51
N THR A 375 -22.52 -10.81 -9.49
CA THR A 375 -23.33 -11.62 -10.42
C THR A 375 -24.04 -12.78 -9.70
N CYS A 376 -23.36 -13.44 -8.76
CA CYS A 376 -23.95 -14.52 -7.96
C CYS A 376 -25.07 -14.01 -7.06
N LEU A 377 -24.91 -12.84 -6.43
CA LEU A 377 -25.92 -12.19 -5.60
C LEU A 377 -27.20 -11.89 -6.40
N LEU A 378 -27.06 -11.29 -7.58
CA LEU A 378 -28.19 -11.00 -8.46
C LEU A 378 -28.91 -12.29 -8.90
N TYR A 379 -28.16 -13.35 -9.17
CA TYR A 379 -28.74 -14.63 -9.57
C TYR A 379 -29.46 -15.34 -8.42
N ALA A 380 -28.87 -15.31 -7.22
CA ALA A 380 -29.48 -15.84 -6.00
C ALA A 380 -30.80 -15.13 -5.70
N PHE A 381 -30.81 -13.79 -5.72
CA PHE A 381 -32.03 -13.00 -5.51
C PHE A 381 -33.14 -13.35 -6.51
N ARG A 382 -32.80 -13.48 -7.80
CA ARG A 382 -33.76 -13.88 -8.84
C ARG A 382 -34.34 -15.27 -8.63
N LYS A 383 -33.53 -16.23 -8.16
CA LYS A 383 -33.97 -17.59 -7.87
C LYS A 383 -34.87 -17.64 -6.63
N GLU A 384 -34.52 -16.92 -5.57
CA GLU A 384 -35.34 -16.83 -4.36
C GLU A 384 -36.74 -16.30 -4.65
N ARG A 385 -36.87 -15.30 -5.54
CA ARG A 385 -38.17 -14.80 -6.01
C ARG A 385 -39.03 -15.84 -6.74
N LYS A 386 -38.42 -16.92 -7.23
CA LYS A 386 -39.10 -18.08 -7.85
C LYS A 386 -39.26 -19.25 -6.88
N GLY A 387 -38.83 -19.11 -5.63
CA GLY A 387 -38.81 -20.21 -4.66
C GLY A 387 -37.68 -21.22 -4.88
N GLU A 388 -36.65 -20.88 -5.66
CA GLU A 388 -35.49 -21.72 -5.95
C GLU A 388 -34.26 -21.25 -5.17
N ALA A 389 -33.30 -22.14 -4.93
CA ALA A 389 -32.00 -21.81 -4.35
C ALA A 389 -30.89 -21.75 -5.42
N LEU A 390 -29.85 -20.95 -5.15
CA LEU A 390 -28.63 -20.95 -5.95
C LEU A 390 -27.92 -22.31 -5.81
N THR A 391 -27.61 -22.96 -6.94
CA THR A 391 -26.96 -24.30 -6.93
C THR A 391 -25.48 -24.21 -7.28
N ARG A 392 -24.72 -25.28 -6.99
CA ARG A 392 -23.31 -25.42 -7.43
C ARG A 392 -23.18 -25.35 -8.95
N GLU A 393 -24.15 -25.87 -9.70
CA GLU A 393 -24.14 -25.83 -11.16
C GLU A 393 -24.30 -24.39 -11.68
N ASP A 394 -25.14 -23.58 -11.03
CA ASP A 394 -25.27 -22.16 -11.35
C ASP A 394 -23.95 -21.43 -11.12
N ILE A 395 -23.32 -21.63 -9.97
CA ILE A 395 -22.03 -21.02 -9.62
C ILE A 395 -20.96 -21.43 -10.62
N ALA A 396 -20.89 -22.72 -10.98
CA ALA A 396 -19.94 -23.22 -11.95
C ALA A 396 -20.13 -22.59 -13.34
N ARG A 397 -21.38 -22.43 -13.79
CA ARG A 397 -21.71 -21.75 -15.05
C ARG A 397 -21.36 -20.27 -15.02
N LEU A 398 -21.68 -19.57 -13.93
CA LEU A 398 -21.34 -18.14 -13.75
C LEU A 398 -19.82 -17.92 -13.70
N ALA A 399 -19.09 -18.81 -13.02
CA ALA A 399 -17.64 -18.79 -12.97
C ALA A 399 -17.04 -19.02 -14.37
N ALA A 400 -17.52 -20.01 -15.12
CA ALA A 400 -17.07 -20.27 -16.49
C ALA A 400 -17.34 -19.11 -17.46
N ALA A 401 -18.36 -18.29 -17.20
CA ALA A 401 -18.59 -17.08 -17.99
C ALA A 401 -17.62 -15.93 -17.66
N LYS A 402 -17.17 -15.83 -16.39
CA LYS A 402 -16.22 -14.80 -15.93
C LYS A 402 -14.76 -15.17 -16.20
N TRP A 403 -14.46 -16.45 -16.10
CA TRP A 403 -13.18 -17.07 -16.41
C TRP A 403 -13.44 -18.15 -17.45
N PRO A 404 -13.64 -17.76 -18.72
CA PRO A 404 -13.76 -18.73 -19.79
C PRO A 404 -12.55 -19.63 -19.78
N THR A 405 -12.78 -20.92 -19.74
CA THR A 405 -11.75 -21.97 -19.85
C THR A 405 -10.97 -21.91 -21.18
N GLY A 406 -11.25 -20.90 -22.03
CA GLY A 406 -10.54 -20.55 -23.25
C GLY A 406 -9.43 -19.50 -23.10
N GLN A 407 -9.21 -18.90 -21.92
CA GLN A 407 -7.85 -18.45 -21.58
C GLN A 407 -7.09 -19.71 -21.20
N ARG A 408 -6.27 -20.21 -22.13
CA ARG A 408 -5.49 -21.44 -21.98
C ARG A 408 -4.74 -21.40 -20.65
N VAL A 409 -5.23 -22.15 -19.65
CA VAL A 409 -4.52 -22.33 -18.39
C VAL A 409 -3.34 -23.23 -18.70
N VAL A 410 -2.16 -22.62 -18.79
CA VAL A 410 -0.91 -23.35 -18.99
C VAL A 410 -0.73 -24.28 -17.79
N THR A 411 -0.73 -25.58 -18.04
CA THR A 411 -0.49 -26.61 -17.01
C THR A 411 1.00 -26.84 -16.81
N VAL A 412 1.39 -27.35 -15.63
CA VAL A 412 2.79 -27.70 -15.36
C VAL A 412 3.28 -28.74 -16.37
N GLU A 413 2.41 -29.67 -16.77
CA GLU A 413 2.68 -30.70 -17.76
C GLU A 413 2.95 -30.13 -19.16
N GLN A 414 2.21 -29.10 -19.57
CA GLN A 414 2.46 -28.41 -20.84
C GLN A 414 3.81 -27.68 -20.82
N ILE A 415 4.16 -27.04 -19.70
CA ILE A 415 5.48 -26.39 -19.55
C ILE A 415 6.60 -27.42 -19.59
N GLN A 416 6.46 -28.52 -18.85
CA GLN A 416 7.44 -29.62 -18.85
C GLN A 416 7.66 -30.14 -20.27
N LYS A 417 6.59 -30.45 -21.02
CA LYS A 417 6.68 -30.90 -22.41
C LYS A 417 7.32 -29.88 -23.34
N ALA A 418 7.00 -28.60 -23.20
CA ALA A 418 7.59 -27.54 -24.02
C ALA A 418 9.10 -27.41 -23.76
N VAL A 419 9.51 -27.45 -22.48
CA VAL A 419 10.92 -27.42 -22.10
C VAL A 419 11.66 -28.68 -22.55
N GLU A 420 11.04 -29.86 -22.40
CA GLU A 420 11.56 -31.15 -22.90
C GLU A 420 11.83 -31.07 -24.40
N SER A 421 10.88 -30.56 -25.17
CA SER A 421 10.99 -30.43 -26.62
C SER A 421 12.05 -29.39 -27.03
N TYR A 422 12.13 -28.28 -26.30
CA TYR A 422 13.05 -27.19 -26.62
C TYR A 422 14.52 -27.54 -26.34
N TYR A 423 14.79 -28.22 -25.22
CA TYR A 423 16.15 -28.60 -24.80
C TYR A 423 16.54 -30.02 -25.21
N ASP A 424 15.64 -30.76 -25.87
CA ASP A 424 15.80 -32.18 -26.22
C ASP A 424 16.19 -33.04 -25.00
N VAL A 425 15.39 -32.92 -23.93
CA VAL A 425 15.60 -33.66 -22.67
C VAL A 425 14.42 -34.57 -22.36
N ALA A 426 14.71 -35.77 -21.86
CA ALA A 426 13.67 -36.70 -21.42
C ALA A 426 12.98 -36.21 -20.13
N HIS A 427 11.67 -36.45 -20.02
CA HIS A 427 10.86 -36.07 -18.85
C HIS A 427 11.48 -36.51 -17.52
N ASN A 428 11.89 -37.78 -17.42
CA ASN A 428 12.51 -38.34 -16.20
C ASN A 428 13.82 -37.64 -15.83
N ASP A 429 14.55 -37.10 -16.81
CA ASP A 429 15.77 -36.35 -16.56
C ASP A 429 15.47 -34.90 -16.15
N LEU A 430 14.36 -34.30 -16.60
CA LEU A 430 13.90 -32.99 -16.14
C LEU A 430 13.44 -33.04 -14.67
N ILE A 431 12.61 -34.02 -14.29
CA ILE A 431 12.09 -34.12 -12.91
C ILE A 431 13.03 -34.89 -11.96
N GLY A 432 13.99 -35.65 -12.49
CA GLY A 432 14.88 -36.51 -11.71
C GLY A 432 15.93 -35.78 -10.85
N SER A 433 16.66 -36.55 -10.05
CA SER A 433 17.67 -36.07 -9.10
C SER A 433 19.10 -36.03 -9.65
N LYS A 434 19.33 -36.51 -10.89
CA LYS A 434 20.68 -36.57 -11.51
C LYS A 434 21.31 -35.18 -11.62
N ARG A 435 22.55 -35.00 -11.18
CA ARG A 435 23.25 -33.69 -11.15
C ARG A 435 24.11 -33.40 -12.38
N ASN A 436 23.58 -33.65 -13.57
CA ASN A 436 24.31 -33.38 -14.82
C ASN A 436 24.25 -31.90 -15.19
N LYS A 437 25.37 -31.31 -15.61
CA LYS A 437 25.48 -29.88 -15.96
C LYS A 437 24.51 -29.48 -17.08
N GLU A 438 24.33 -30.36 -18.07
CA GLU A 438 23.44 -30.16 -19.22
C GLU A 438 21.95 -30.14 -18.84
N LEU A 439 21.57 -30.75 -17.72
CA LEU A 439 20.18 -30.79 -17.22
C LEU A 439 19.85 -29.63 -16.26
N MET A 440 20.85 -28.84 -15.85
CA MET A 440 20.66 -27.76 -14.88
C MET A 440 19.80 -26.64 -15.45
N GLU A 441 20.17 -26.12 -16.62
CA GLU A 441 19.48 -25.02 -17.29
C GLU A 441 18.02 -25.38 -17.63
N PRO A 442 17.72 -26.52 -18.31
CA PRO A 442 16.33 -26.92 -18.59
C PRO A 442 15.46 -26.99 -17.33
N ARG A 443 16.00 -27.49 -16.22
CA ARG A 443 15.26 -27.59 -14.94
C ARG A 443 14.99 -26.25 -14.31
N HIS A 444 15.99 -25.37 -14.27
CA HIS A 444 15.82 -24.04 -13.74
C HIS A 444 14.77 -23.26 -14.55
N VAL A 445 14.83 -23.40 -15.88
CA VAL A 445 13.87 -22.79 -16.81
C VAL A 445 12.46 -23.34 -16.62
N ALA A 446 12.28 -24.67 -16.52
CA ALA A 446 10.96 -25.26 -16.31
C ALA A 446 10.32 -24.82 -14.98
N ILE A 447 11.11 -24.78 -13.89
CA ILE A 447 10.66 -24.30 -12.59
C ILE A 447 10.27 -22.82 -12.65
N TRP A 448 11.11 -22.00 -13.27
CA TRP A 448 10.86 -20.57 -13.44
C TRP A 448 9.59 -20.32 -14.28
N MET A 449 9.42 -21.00 -15.40
CA MET A 449 8.23 -20.89 -16.25
C MET A 449 6.96 -21.35 -15.53
N THR A 450 7.05 -22.40 -14.71
CA THR A 450 5.92 -22.83 -13.88
C THR A 450 5.52 -21.77 -12.88
N ARG A 451 6.49 -21.06 -12.30
CA ARG A 451 6.19 -19.95 -11.40
C ARG A 451 5.56 -18.75 -12.12
N GLU A 452 5.98 -18.49 -13.36
CA GLU A 452 5.53 -17.31 -14.12
C GLU A 452 4.14 -17.50 -14.76
N LEU A 453 3.93 -18.69 -15.34
CA LEU A 453 2.78 -19.00 -16.20
C LEU A 453 1.62 -19.67 -15.46
N THR A 454 1.81 -20.04 -14.19
CA THR A 454 0.80 -20.76 -13.40
C THR A 454 0.66 -20.19 -12.00
N ASP A 455 -0.49 -20.43 -11.37
CA ASP A 455 -0.76 -20.00 -9.99
C ASP A 455 -0.24 -21.03 -8.93
N ASN A 456 0.68 -21.94 -9.30
CA ASN A 456 1.19 -22.95 -8.37
C ASN A 456 2.07 -22.32 -7.28
N THR A 457 1.90 -22.79 -6.04
CA THR A 457 2.77 -22.41 -4.93
C THR A 457 4.16 -22.99 -5.10
N LEU A 458 5.16 -22.43 -4.42
CA LEU A 458 6.53 -22.94 -4.47
C LEU A 458 6.62 -24.39 -3.94
N ALA A 459 5.75 -24.77 -3.01
CA ALA A 459 5.64 -26.15 -2.52
C ALA A 459 5.05 -27.10 -3.59
N ASP A 460 4.02 -26.67 -4.31
CA ASP A 460 3.40 -27.47 -5.38
C ASP A 460 4.33 -27.64 -6.57
N ILE A 461 5.06 -26.59 -6.93
CA ILE A 461 6.13 -26.66 -7.93
C ILE A 461 7.18 -27.69 -7.48
N GLY A 462 7.64 -27.62 -6.24
CA GLY A 462 8.59 -28.60 -5.69
C GLY A 462 8.13 -30.05 -5.85
N LYS A 463 6.86 -30.34 -5.52
CA LYS A 463 6.24 -31.67 -5.70
C LYS A 463 6.25 -32.11 -7.16
N ARG A 464 5.87 -31.23 -8.09
CA ARG A 464 5.80 -31.50 -9.54
C ARG A 464 7.17 -31.70 -10.20
N PHE A 465 8.24 -31.29 -9.55
CA PHE A 465 9.61 -31.39 -10.02
C PHE A 465 10.45 -32.36 -9.18
N GLY A 466 9.89 -33.51 -8.82
CA GLY A 466 10.60 -34.60 -8.14
C GLY A 466 10.75 -34.41 -6.63
N GLY A 467 9.79 -33.73 -5.97
CA GLY A 467 9.79 -33.54 -4.52
C GLY A 467 10.86 -32.57 -4.03
N ARG A 468 11.23 -31.57 -4.84
CA ARG A 468 12.25 -30.57 -4.51
C ARG A 468 11.78 -29.64 -3.40
N SER A 469 12.72 -29.23 -2.54
CA SER A 469 12.43 -28.31 -1.43
C SER A 469 12.08 -26.91 -1.93
N HIS A 470 11.37 -26.15 -1.10
CA HIS A 470 11.08 -24.74 -1.31
C HIS A 470 12.35 -23.91 -1.67
N ALA A 471 13.44 -24.15 -0.95
CA ALA A 471 14.73 -23.48 -1.18
C ALA A 471 15.31 -23.79 -2.57
N THR A 472 15.15 -25.03 -3.05
CA THR A 472 15.60 -25.46 -4.39
C THR A 472 14.80 -24.77 -5.51
N VAL A 473 13.49 -24.61 -5.30
CA VAL A 473 12.62 -23.89 -6.24
C VAL A 473 13.01 -22.41 -6.28
N LYS A 474 13.16 -21.76 -5.11
CA LYS A 474 13.61 -20.36 -5.00
C LYS A 474 14.97 -20.13 -5.65
N HIS A 475 15.92 -21.04 -5.43
CA HIS A 475 17.25 -20.96 -6.08
C HIS A 475 17.14 -21.03 -7.60
N SER A 476 16.30 -21.91 -8.13
CA SER A 476 16.07 -22.03 -9.58
C SER A 476 15.52 -20.75 -10.18
N ILE A 477 14.55 -20.13 -9.52
CA ILE A 477 13.96 -18.86 -9.95
C ILE A 477 15.04 -17.76 -9.96
N ALA A 478 15.77 -17.60 -8.86
CA ALA A 478 16.83 -16.59 -8.75
C ALA A 478 17.95 -16.78 -9.78
N TRP A 479 18.30 -18.03 -10.10
CA TRP A 479 19.31 -18.34 -11.12
C TRP A 479 18.86 -17.87 -12.51
N VAL A 480 17.60 -18.15 -12.90
CA VAL A 480 17.06 -17.71 -14.20
C VAL A 480 16.94 -16.19 -14.25
N ASP A 481 16.43 -15.55 -13.20
CA ASP A 481 16.27 -14.09 -13.14
C ASP A 481 17.62 -13.36 -13.26
N ARG A 482 18.68 -13.90 -12.65
CA ARG A 482 20.04 -13.36 -12.80
C ARG A 482 20.57 -13.58 -14.21
N THR A 483 20.48 -14.80 -14.74
CA THR A 483 21.02 -15.15 -16.06
C THR A 483 20.37 -14.32 -17.18
N LYS A 484 19.07 -14.04 -17.07
CA LYS A 484 18.35 -13.15 -18.00
C LYS A 484 18.89 -11.71 -18.05
N LYS A 485 19.43 -11.22 -16.94
CA LYS A 485 20.02 -9.87 -16.87
C LYS A 485 21.40 -9.83 -17.50
N GLU A 486 22.14 -10.93 -17.39
CA GLU A 486 23.54 -11.04 -17.81
C GLU A 486 23.69 -11.50 -19.27
N ASP A 487 22.74 -12.28 -19.79
CA ASP A 487 22.79 -12.86 -21.14
C ASP A 487 21.51 -12.56 -21.95
N ARG A 488 21.65 -11.66 -22.94
CA ARG A 488 20.56 -11.26 -23.85
C ARG A 488 20.10 -12.41 -24.76
N LEU A 489 21.01 -13.29 -25.19
CA LEU A 489 20.63 -14.45 -26.01
C LEU A 489 19.83 -15.46 -25.19
N PHE A 490 20.15 -15.62 -23.90
CA PHE A 490 19.33 -16.41 -22.99
C PHE A 490 17.95 -15.77 -22.79
N LEU A 491 17.87 -14.45 -22.62
CA LEU A 491 16.58 -13.75 -22.49
C LEU A 491 15.68 -13.98 -23.72
N ASP A 492 16.20 -13.78 -24.93
CA ASP A 492 15.45 -13.96 -26.18
C ASP A 492 14.96 -15.41 -26.34
N ARG A 493 15.80 -16.39 -25.98
CA ARG A 493 15.43 -17.83 -25.97
C ARG A 493 14.29 -18.12 -25.00
N ILE A 494 14.34 -17.56 -23.79
CA ILE A 494 13.30 -17.77 -22.78
C ILE A 494 11.99 -17.08 -23.17
N GLN A 495 12.05 -15.89 -23.76
CA GLN A 495 10.87 -15.20 -24.29
C GLN A 495 10.23 -16.02 -25.42
N THR A 496 11.02 -16.49 -26.38
CA THR A 496 10.54 -17.35 -27.46
C THR A 496 9.84 -18.61 -26.93
N LEU A 497 10.44 -19.27 -25.94
CA LEU A 497 9.86 -20.46 -25.32
C LEU A 497 8.60 -20.13 -24.50
N HIS A 498 8.60 -19.00 -23.79
CA HIS A 498 7.44 -18.52 -23.03
C HIS A 498 6.25 -18.25 -23.96
N ASP A 499 6.48 -17.53 -25.05
CA ASP A 499 5.46 -17.18 -26.03
C ASP A 499 4.96 -18.44 -26.75
N GLY A 500 5.84 -19.37 -27.09
CA GLY A 500 5.47 -20.67 -27.64
C GLY A 500 4.57 -21.51 -26.72
N ILE A 501 4.75 -21.42 -25.40
CA ILE A 501 3.87 -22.09 -24.42
C ILE A 501 2.50 -21.40 -24.33
N CYS A 502 2.47 -20.07 -24.44
CA CYS A 502 1.22 -19.30 -24.40
C CYS A 502 0.40 -19.47 -25.69
N ASP A 503 1.08 -19.51 -26.85
CA ASP A 503 0.46 -19.53 -28.19
C ASP A 503 0.22 -20.95 -28.72
N GLY A 504 0.96 -21.95 -28.23
CA GLY A 504 0.97 -23.33 -28.75
C GLY A 504 -0.02 -24.32 -28.10
N GLY A 505 -0.78 -23.91 -27.08
CA GLY A 505 -1.83 -24.64 -26.30
C GLY A 505 -3.05 -25.44 -26.83
#